data_AF-A0A2N2QGU4-F1
#
_entry.id   AF-A0A2N2QGU4-F1
#
_cell.length_a   1.000
_cell.length_b   1.000
_cell.length_c   1.000
_cell.angle_alpha   90.00
_cell.angle_beta   90.00
_cell.angle_gamma   90.00
#
_symmetry.space_group_name_H-M   'P 1'
#
loop_
_entity.id
_entity.type
_entity.pdbx_description
1 polymer ?
#
loop_
_entity_poly.entity_id
_entity_poly.type
_entity_poly.pdbx_seq_one_letter_code
_entity_poly.pdbx_strand_id
1 'polypeptide(L)'
;MLSDCWIVAACRSWNDPFTTTAGVRHASDPDHPRRPGAKPGHPSSLAARNHATDARRAAQGGGADRRRHQPSAGRRRRCRRRAGRSRGLAAGTDYRRHQQRCREGGIHCRRRNHADRRPWRPWGTNLRRSAGSTGHRLGLRRPDPGRPPAGATGVTARSLRQIVGLAPTFQPGSSLAASKTALLLIDYQQEYRQGPLALPDEATASAVARRLRAWAEAAGVTVIHVQHRVPAGSLLFADGSPGAEPLPGLAPASGQSLISKRLPSSFVSTGLAELLHSAGIETLLLAGYMTHNCVDATARDAFHRGYRVGIVADACATRDLPGVGGATISAAQVHAAVLAGLGDRIAEIVELATLEALSIA
;
A
#
# COMPACT_ATOMS: atom_id res chain seq x y z
N MET A 1 31.30 -6.14 -27.25
CA MET A 1 29.85 -5.82 -27.34
C MET A 1 29.09 -6.89 -26.58
N LEU A 2 28.70 -6.64 -25.33
CA LEU A 2 27.73 -7.44 -24.59
C LEU A 2 26.89 -6.48 -23.76
N SER A 3 25.71 -6.17 -24.30
CA SER A 3 24.65 -5.43 -23.61
C SER A 3 23.95 -6.33 -22.58
N ASP A 4 23.03 -5.75 -21.81
CA ASP A 4 21.93 -6.45 -21.15
C ASP A 4 22.24 -7.29 -19.90
N CYS A 5 22.53 -6.61 -18.79
CA CYS A 5 22.28 -7.13 -17.43
C CYS A 5 21.77 -6.07 -16.41
N TRP A 6 21.39 -4.87 -16.87
CA TRP A 6 21.10 -3.73 -15.99
C TRP A 6 19.73 -3.78 -15.29
N ILE A 7 18.70 -4.36 -15.92
CA ILE A 7 17.32 -4.32 -15.40
C ILE A 7 17.05 -5.40 -14.32
N VAL A 8 17.70 -6.56 -14.42
CA VAL A 8 17.41 -7.71 -13.53
C VAL A 8 17.94 -7.49 -12.11
N ALA A 9 19.04 -6.74 -11.95
CA ALA A 9 19.59 -6.42 -10.62
C ALA A 9 18.67 -5.51 -9.81
N ALA A 10 18.11 -4.46 -10.44
CA ALA A 10 17.24 -3.49 -9.76
C ALA A 10 15.93 -4.09 -9.24
N CYS A 11 15.35 -5.08 -9.93
CA CYS A 11 14.14 -5.76 -9.47
C CYS A 11 14.36 -6.71 -8.28
N ARG A 12 15.59 -7.21 -8.07
CA ARG A 12 15.89 -8.14 -6.96
C ARG A 12 15.98 -7.45 -5.60
N SER A 13 16.50 -6.23 -5.53
CA SER A 13 16.56 -5.46 -4.28
C SER A 13 15.20 -4.87 -3.84
N TRP A 14 14.26 -4.72 -4.77
CA TRP A 14 12.93 -4.15 -4.49
C TRP A 14 11.95 -5.10 -3.80
N ASN A 15 12.20 -6.41 -3.84
CA ASN A 15 11.13 -7.40 -3.66
C ASN A 15 11.56 -8.64 -2.87
N ASP A 16 12.46 -8.47 -1.89
CA ASP A 16 12.99 -9.56 -1.06
C ASP A 16 12.60 -9.37 0.44
N PRO A 17 11.46 -9.93 0.89
CA PRO A 17 10.98 -9.80 2.26
C PRO A 17 11.32 -11.02 3.15
N PHE A 18 12.16 -11.97 2.70
CA PHE A 18 12.34 -13.26 3.38
C PHE A 18 13.79 -13.80 3.44
N THR A 19 14.63 -13.18 4.27
CA THR A 19 15.89 -13.79 4.76
C THR A 19 16.12 -13.59 6.27
N THR A 20 15.12 -13.87 7.10
CA THR A 20 15.30 -14.11 8.55
C THR A 20 15.54 -15.59 8.83
N THR A 21 16.76 -16.08 8.59
CA THR A 21 17.18 -17.39 9.09
C THR A 21 17.57 -17.28 10.56
N ALA A 22 16.62 -17.55 11.45
CA ALA A 22 16.89 -17.64 12.89
C ALA A 22 17.83 -18.84 13.17
N GLY A 23 19.03 -18.54 13.64
CA GLY A 23 20.04 -19.52 14.04
C GLY A 23 20.43 -19.37 15.50
N VAL A 24 19.50 -19.63 16.43
CA VAL A 24 19.81 -19.63 17.86
C VAL A 24 20.79 -20.77 18.16
N ARG A 25 21.99 -20.43 18.63
CA ARG A 25 22.87 -21.36 19.33
C ARG A 25 23.22 -20.74 20.68
N HIS A 26 22.80 -21.40 21.75
CA HIS A 26 23.34 -21.15 23.08
C HIS A 26 24.83 -21.49 23.08
N ALA A 27 25.67 -20.55 23.49
CA ALA A 27 27.02 -20.83 23.96
C ALA A 27 26.98 -20.77 25.49
N SER A 28 27.14 -21.93 26.14
CA SER A 28 27.36 -22.01 27.58
C SER A 28 28.85 -21.81 27.85
N ASP A 29 29.18 -20.94 28.80
CA ASP A 29 30.53 -20.59 29.21
C ASP A 29 30.97 -21.43 30.42
N PRO A 30 32.12 -22.12 30.35
CA PRO A 30 32.90 -22.47 31.52
C PRO A 30 34.41 -22.21 31.33
N ASP A 31 35.00 -21.27 32.08
CA ASP A 31 35.86 -21.66 33.20
C ASP A 31 36.31 -20.50 34.10
N HIS A 32 36.67 -20.82 35.34
CA HIS A 32 37.00 -19.85 36.41
C HIS A 32 38.54 -19.57 36.51
N PRO A 33 38.98 -18.42 37.06
CA PRO A 33 40.34 -17.91 36.84
C PRO A 33 41.38 -18.37 37.87
N ARG A 34 42.67 -18.22 37.52
CA ARG A 34 43.80 -18.30 38.47
C ARG A 34 44.41 -16.90 38.76
N ARG A 35 44.50 -16.56 40.05
CA ARG A 35 45.36 -15.51 40.66
C ARG A 35 46.75 -16.13 41.01
N PRO A 36 47.80 -15.41 41.51
CA PRO A 36 47.79 -14.10 42.18
C PRO A 36 48.96 -13.10 41.91
N GLY A 37 48.84 -11.89 42.46
CA GLY A 37 49.88 -10.88 42.68
C GLY A 37 49.45 -9.94 43.82
N ALA A 38 50.36 -9.40 44.64
CA ALA A 38 50.03 -8.92 46.00
C ALA A 38 50.27 -7.42 46.28
N LYS A 39 49.33 -6.81 47.07
CA LYS A 39 49.44 -5.85 48.21
C LYS A 39 50.43 -4.64 48.18
N PRO A 40 50.26 -3.61 49.05
CA PRO A 40 49.03 -3.03 49.64
C PRO A 40 49.01 -1.46 49.71
N GLY A 41 47.85 -0.87 50.09
CA GLY A 41 47.73 0.56 50.49
C GLY A 41 46.37 0.86 51.17
N HIS A 42 46.37 1.66 52.25
CA HIS A 42 45.24 1.95 53.18
C HIS A 42 44.84 3.45 53.14
N PRO A 43 43.83 3.98 53.89
CA PRO A 43 42.47 3.47 54.22
C PRO A 43 41.37 4.60 54.19
N SER A 44 40.22 4.36 54.88
CA SER A 44 39.12 5.29 55.29
C SER A 44 37.88 5.38 54.35
N SER A 45 36.62 5.45 54.81
CA SER A 45 36.03 5.26 56.17
C SER A 45 34.49 5.17 56.14
N LEU A 46 33.88 4.39 57.07
CA LEU A 46 32.49 4.43 57.61
C LEU A 46 31.27 4.43 56.62
N ALA A 47 30.04 4.04 57.00
CA ALA A 47 29.51 3.07 57.98
C ALA A 47 27.99 2.91 57.73
N ALA A 48 27.41 1.74 58.00
CA ALA A 48 25.97 1.47 57.81
C ALA A 48 25.10 1.93 58.99
N ARG A 49 23.76 1.95 58.81
CA ARG A 49 22.76 1.70 59.86
C ARG A 49 21.40 1.26 59.30
N ASN A 50 20.82 0.26 59.96
CA ASN A 50 19.44 -0.20 59.76
C ASN A 50 18.46 0.62 60.63
N HIS A 51 17.15 0.48 60.41
CA HIS A 51 16.21 -0.03 61.43
C HIS A 51 14.79 -0.23 60.86
N ALA A 52 14.03 -1.15 61.49
CA ALA A 52 12.64 -1.46 61.18
C ALA A 52 11.86 -1.71 62.48
N THR A 53 10.55 -1.42 62.49
CA THR A 53 9.51 -1.85 63.46
C THR A 53 8.12 -1.40 62.96
N ASP A 54 6.97 -1.91 63.38
CA ASP A 54 6.46 -3.29 63.62
C ASP A 54 4.91 -3.19 63.87
N ALA A 55 4.22 -4.35 63.94
CA ALA A 55 2.89 -4.61 64.56
C ALA A 55 1.59 -4.17 63.84
N ARG A 56 0.39 -4.74 64.14
CA ARG A 56 -0.10 -6.16 64.20
C ARG A 56 -1.61 -6.20 64.59
N ARG A 57 -2.32 -7.33 64.30
CA ARG A 57 -3.68 -7.74 64.80
C ARG A 57 -4.89 -6.92 64.27
N ALA A 58 -6.19 -7.30 64.38
CA ALA A 58 -6.99 -8.57 64.42
C ALA A 58 -8.49 -8.18 64.68
N ALA A 59 -9.57 -8.97 64.52
CA ALA A 59 -9.99 -10.12 63.67
C ALA A 59 -11.50 -10.45 63.98
N GLN A 60 -12.09 -11.51 63.38
CA GLN A 60 -13.45 -12.07 63.65
C GLN A 60 -14.66 -11.26 63.07
N GLY A 61 -15.84 -11.83 62.72
CA GLY A 61 -16.29 -13.24 62.63
C GLY A 61 -17.83 -13.36 62.42
N GLY A 62 -18.36 -14.54 62.05
CA GLY A 62 -19.82 -14.86 62.09
C GLY A 62 -20.53 -15.15 60.74
N GLY A 63 -21.58 -16.00 60.72
CA GLY A 63 -22.32 -16.41 59.50
C GLY A 63 -23.68 -17.10 59.74
N ALA A 64 -24.18 -17.82 58.71
CA ALA A 64 -25.52 -18.47 58.55
C ALA A 64 -26.65 -17.50 58.08
N ASP A 65 -27.56 -17.85 57.16
CA ASP A 65 -28.52 -18.98 57.14
C ASP A 65 -28.94 -19.43 55.70
N ARG A 66 -29.69 -20.54 55.59
CA ARG A 66 -30.24 -21.13 54.36
C ARG A 66 -31.72 -20.75 54.16
N ARG A 67 -32.18 -20.58 52.91
CA ARG A 67 -33.54 -21.02 52.50
C ARG A 67 -33.63 -21.30 51.00
N ARG A 68 -34.38 -22.35 50.65
CA ARG A 68 -34.67 -22.75 49.26
C ARG A 68 -36.05 -22.23 48.86
N HIS A 69 -36.22 -21.85 47.59
CA HIS A 69 -37.49 -22.02 46.88
C HIS A 69 -37.23 -22.41 45.42
N GLN A 70 -37.89 -23.49 44.97
CA GLN A 70 -38.13 -23.77 43.56
C GLN A 70 -39.42 -23.05 43.12
N PRO A 71 -39.61 -22.85 41.82
CA PRO A 71 -40.78 -23.50 41.20
C PRO A 71 -40.40 -24.37 39.97
N SER A 72 -41.41 -25.03 39.42
CA SER A 72 -41.29 -26.28 38.67
C SER A 72 -41.75 -26.22 37.20
N ALA A 73 -41.27 -27.21 36.44
CA ALA A 73 -41.88 -27.83 35.25
C ALA A 73 -42.12 -27.00 33.97
N GLY A 74 -41.79 -27.59 32.81
CA GLY A 74 -42.41 -27.16 31.54
C GLY A 74 -41.69 -27.51 30.23
N ARG A 75 -41.99 -28.68 29.65
CA ARG A 75 -41.94 -28.95 28.18
C ARG A 75 -40.59 -28.75 27.44
N ARG A 76 -39.74 -29.78 27.47
CA ARG A 76 -38.79 -30.05 26.37
C ARG A 76 -39.56 -30.39 25.08
N ARG A 77 -39.71 -29.45 24.14
CA ARG A 77 -40.21 -29.75 22.79
C ARG A 77 -39.11 -30.42 21.95
N ARG A 78 -39.27 -31.71 21.65
CA ARG A 78 -38.54 -32.37 20.54
C ARG A 78 -38.99 -31.74 19.22
N CYS A 79 -38.16 -30.91 18.58
CA CYS A 79 -38.34 -30.60 17.17
C CYS A 79 -37.70 -31.69 16.30
N ARG A 80 -38.50 -32.30 15.43
CA ARG A 80 -38.07 -33.35 14.49
C ARG A 80 -37.01 -32.80 13.54
N ARG A 81 -35.97 -33.59 13.23
CA ARG A 81 -35.10 -33.34 12.07
C ARG A 81 -35.97 -33.31 10.80
N ARG A 82 -36.15 -32.14 10.19
CA ARG A 82 -36.63 -32.01 8.82
C ARG A 82 -35.40 -31.87 7.92
N ALA A 83 -35.22 -32.77 6.96
CA ALA A 83 -34.07 -32.75 6.06
C ALA A 83 -34.20 -31.58 5.07
N GLY A 84 -33.67 -30.41 5.45
CA GLY A 84 -33.45 -29.27 4.56
C GLY A 84 -32.01 -29.28 4.06
N ARG A 85 -31.80 -29.30 2.74
CA ARG A 85 -30.47 -29.34 2.13
C ARG A 85 -29.77 -27.99 2.27
N SER A 86 -28.86 -27.86 3.23
CA SER A 86 -27.89 -26.76 3.25
C SER A 86 -26.89 -26.92 2.12
N ARG A 87 -26.98 -26.07 1.08
CA ARG A 87 -25.94 -25.95 0.04
C ARG A 87 -24.73 -25.21 0.62
N GLY A 88 -23.89 -25.93 1.36
CA GLY A 88 -22.54 -25.47 1.67
C GLY A 88 -21.68 -25.48 0.40
N LEU A 89 -21.30 -24.30 -0.10
CA LEU A 89 -20.33 -24.15 -1.17
C LEU A 89 -18.92 -24.44 -0.63
N ALA A 90 -18.57 -25.73 -0.55
CA ALA A 90 -17.21 -26.16 -0.23
C ALA A 90 -16.28 -25.93 -1.44
N ALA A 91 -15.61 -24.77 -1.44
CA ALA A 91 -14.49 -24.47 -2.34
C ALA A 91 -13.33 -25.44 -2.07
N GLY A 92 -13.32 -26.58 -2.77
CA GLY A 92 -12.30 -27.63 -2.59
C GLY A 92 -12.58 -28.96 -3.30
N THR A 93 -13.79 -29.19 -3.80
CA THR A 93 -14.16 -30.45 -4.50
C THR A 93 -13.98 -30.41 -6.02
N ASP A 94 -13.80 -29.23 -6.62
CA ASP A 94 -13.74 -29.08 -8.08
C ASP A 94 -12.33 -29.37 -8.64
N TYR A 95 -11.29 -28.84 -7.98
CA TYR A 95 -9.90 -29.00 -8.42
C TYR A 95 -9.43 -30.48 -8.46
N ARG A 96 -9.79 -31.29 -7.45
CA ARG A 96 -9.48 -32.74 -7.46
C ARG A 96 -10.21 -33.47 -8.59
N ARG A 97 -11.46 -33.09 -8.87
CA ARG A 97 -12.29 -33.70 -9.92
C ARG A 97 -11.78 -33.33 -11.32
N HIS A 98 -11.20 -32.13 -11.48
CA HIS A 98 -10.49 -31.72 -12.69
C HIS A 98 -9.20 -32.53 -12.88
N GLN A 99 -8.33 -32.62 -11.86
CA GLN A 99 -7.08 -33.40 -11.95
C GLN A 99 -7.32 -34.89 -12.26
N GLN A 100 -8.38 -35.49 -11.72
CA GLN A 100 -8.71 -36.89 -11.97
C GLN A 100 -9.11 -37.15 -13.44
N ARG A 101 -9.91 -36.27 -14.05
CA ARG A 101 -10.27 -36.34 -15.49
C ARG A 101 -9.05 -36.23 -16.42
N CYS A 102 -8.01 -35.48 -16.01
CA CYS A 102 -6.76 -35.38 -16.76
C CYS A 102 -5.88 -36.63 -16.61
N ARG A 103 -5.98 -37.37 -15.49
CA ARG A 103 -5.26 -38.64 -15.29
C ARG A 103 -5.93 -39.83 -15.99
N GLU A 104 -7.25 -39.81 -16.12
CA GLU A 104 -8.05 -40.91 -16.71
C GLU A 104 -8.21 -40.79 -18.25
N GLY A 105 -7.35 -40.01 -18.93
CA GLY A 105 -7.25 -39.97 -20.40
C GLY A 105 -8.44 -39.35 -21.16
N GLY A 106 -9.37 -38.71 -20.45
CA GLY A 106 -10.70 -38.32 -20.96
C GLY A 106 -10.80 -37.02 -21.76
N ILE A 107 -9.75 -36.58 -22.48
CA ILE A 107 -9.82 -35.39 -23.37
C ILE A 107 -9.51 -35.80 -24.82
N HIS A 108 -10.56 -35.82 -25.64
CA HIS A 108 -10.45 -36.10 -27.08
C HIS A 108 -9.63 -35.01 -27.81
N CYS A 109 -8.36 -35.31 -28.09
CA CYS A 109 -7.62 -34.63 -29.14
C CYS A 109 -8.26 -34.94 -30.50
N ARG A 110 -9.05 -34.01 -31.05
CA ARG A 110 -9.45 -34.07 -32.47
C ARG A 110 -8.20 -33.92 -33.34
N ARG A 111 -7.64 -35.05 -33.81
CA ARG A 111 -6.67 -35.09 -34.90
C ARG A 111 -7.20 -34.25 -36.07
N ARG A 112 -6.48 -33.22 -36.49
CA ARG A 112 -6.58 -32.73 -37.87
C ARG A 112 -5.60 -33.57 -38.70
N ASN A 113 -6.12 -34.29 -39.69
CA ASN A 113 -5.28 -35.05 -40.59
C ASN A 113 -4.38 -34.10 -41.41
N HIS A 114 -3.08 -34.40 -41.46
CA HIS A 114 -2.18 -33.84 -42.45
C HIS A 114 -2.41 -34.55 -43.79
N ALA A 115 -3.15 -33.90 -44.69
CA ALA A 115 -3.23 -34.27 -46.09
C ALA A 115 -3.64 -33.05 -46.93
N ASP A 116 -2.67 -32.18 -47.24
CA ASP A 116 -2.43 -31.75 -48.63
C ASP A 116 -1.19 -30.85 -48.72
N ARG A 117 -0.24 -31.24 -49.58
CA ARG A 117 0.90 -30.39 -49.93
C ARG A 117 0.47 -29.40 -51.00
N ARG A 118 0.49 -28.09 -50.70
CA ARG A 118 0.48 -27.05 -51.74
C ARG A 118 1.73 -26.16 -51.57
N PRO A 119 2.53 -25.95 -52.63
CA PRO A 119 3.74 -25.15 -52.53
C PRO A 119 3.40 -23.67 -52.31
N TRP A 120 4.24 -23.01 -51.52
CA TRP A 120 4.18 -21.58 -51.26
C TRP A 120 4.38 -20.80 -52.57
N ARG A 121 3.53 -19.81 -52.87
CA ARG A 121 3.75 -18.86 -53.98
C ARG A 121 3.86 -17.43 -53.43
N PRO A 122 4.79 -16.61 -53.95
CA PRO A 122 5.04 -15.27 -53.44
C PRO A 122 3.97 -14.27 -53.91
N TRP A 123 4.01 -13.09 -53.29
CA TRP A 123 3.07 -11.99 -53.47
C TRP A 123 3.11 -11.40 -54.89
N GLY A 124 1.95 -11.23 -55.53
CA GLY A 124 1.86 -10.58 -56.84
C GLY A 124 0.42 -10.39 -57.35
N THR A 125 0.07 -9.10 -57.58
CA THR A 125 -0.98 -8.58 -58.48
C THR A 125 -2.44 -9.08 -58.41
N ASN A 126 -3.32 -8.13 -58.05
CA ASN A 126 -4.65 -7.84 -58.62
C ASN A 126 -5.51 -9.00 -59.19
N LEU A 127 -6.61 -9.32 -58.49
CA LEU A 127 -7.88 -9.60 -59.16
C LEU A 127 -9.06 -8.89 -58.48
N ARG A 128 -10.01 -8.45 -59.31
CA ARG A 128 -11.19 -7.67 -58.93
C ARG A 128 -12.19 -8.48 -58.10
N ARG A 129 -13.09 -7.75 -57.42
CA ARG A 129 -14.30 -8.29 -56.78
C ARG A 129 -15.08 -9.23 -57.71
N SER A 130 -15.58 -10.33 -57.14
CA SER A 130 -16.92 -10.83 -57.44
C SER A 130 -17.70 -10.97 -56.12
N ALA A 131 -19.03 -10.82 -56.18
CA ALA A 131 -19.89 -10.64 -55.02
C ALA A 131 -20.48 -11.97 -54.51
N GLY A 132 -21.08 -11.93 -53.32
CA GLY A 132 -22.10 -12.90 -52.92
C GLY A 132 -21.65 -14.05 -52.01
N SER A 133 -21.43 -13.75 -50.73
CA SER A 133 -21.89 -14.65 -49.66
C SER A 133 -22.17 -13.87 -48.37
N THR A 134 -23.42 -13.93 -47.92
CA THR A 134 -23.93 -13.29 -46.69
C THR A 134 -23.46 -14.05 -45.44
N GLY A 135 -22.15 -14.08 -45.22
CA GLY A 135 -21.57 -14.55 -43.97
C GLY A 135 -21.62 -13.44 -42.92
N HIS A 136 -22.57 -13.49 -41.99
CA HIS A 136 -22.56 -12.66 -40.78
C HIS A 136 -21.38 -13.02 -39.89
N ARG A 137 -20.18 -12.56 -40.24
CA ARG A 137 -19.11 -12.40 -39.26
C ARG A 137 -19.59 -11.32 -38.29
N LEU A 138 -19.78 -11.69 -37.04
CA LEU A 138 -19.68 -10.77 -35.90
C LEU A 138 -18.23 -10.29 -35.82
N GLY A 139 -17.86 -9.43 -36.77
CA GLY A 139 -16.59 -8.76 -36.83
C GLY A 139 -16.57 -7.74 -35.72
N LEU A 140 -16.05 -8.15 -34.55
CA LEU A 140 -15.43 -7.22 -33.62
C LEU A 140 -14.32 -6.51 -34.38
N ARG A 141 -14.67 -5.37 -35.00
CA ARG A 141 -13.69 -4.48 -35.60
C ARG A 141 -12.73 -4.11 -34.49
N ARG A 142 -11.44 -4.42 -34.66
CA ARG A 142 -10.42 -3.78 -33.83
C ARG A 142 -10.62 -2.27 -33.98
N PRO A 143 -10.69 -1.49 -32.88
CA PRO A 143 -10.77 -0.05 -33.00
C PRO A 143 -9.58 0.43 -33.81
N ASP A 144 -9.86 1.31 -34.77
CA ASP A 144 -8.86 1.90 -35.65
C ASP A 144 -8.02 2.89 -34.83
N PRO A 145 -6.71 2.65 -34.61
CA PRO A 145 -5.91 3.47 -33.72
C PRO A 145 -5.72 4.91 -34.22
N GLY A 146 -6.08 5.22 -35.47
CA GLY A 146 -5.98 6.55 -36.05
C GLY A 146 -7.28 7.36 -36.12
N ARG A 147 -8.44 6.79 -35.73
CA ARG A 147 -9.74 7.47 -35.88
C ARG A 147 -10.22 8.07 -34.56
N PRO A 148 -10.27 9.41 -34.40
CA PRO A 148 -10.92 10.01 -33.23
C PRO A 148 -12.41 9.61 -33.21
N PRO A 149 -12.99 9.34 -32.02
CA PRO A 149 -14.39 8.94 -31.91
C PRO A 149 -15.30 10.04 -32.48
N ALA A 150 -16.26 9.64 -33.31
CA ALA A 150 -17.27 10.57 -33.83
C ALA A 150 -18.03 11.20 -32.64
N GLY A 151 -18.32 12.51 -32.77
CA GLY A 151 -18.72 13.41 -31.68
C GLY A 151 -19.51 12.75 -30.55
N ALA A 152 -18.86 12.63 -29.38
CA ALA A 152 -19.47 12.05 -28.20
C ALA A 152 -20.63 12.94 -27.73
N THR A 153 -21.86 12.46 -27.92
CA THR A 153 -23.03 12.99 -27.20
C THR A 153 -22.76 12.80 -25.71
N GLY A 154 -22.44 13.92 -25.02
CA GLY A 154 -21.72 13.92 -23.75
C GLY A 154 -22.49 13.34 -22.58
N VAL A 155 -22.40 12.02 -22.39
CA VAL A 155 -22.65 11.42 -21.08
C VAL A 155 -21.40 11.64 -20.23
N THR A 156 -21.42 12.66 -19.37
CA THR A 156 -20.37 12.89 -18.38
C THR A 156 -20.24 11.65 -17.50
N ALA A 157 -19.07 11.00 -17.54
CA ALA A 157 -18.79 9.86 -16.69
C ALA A 157 -18.84 10.29 -15.22
N ARG A 158 -19.51 9.48 -14.38
CA ARG A 158 -19.58 9.71 -12.93
C ARG A 158 -18.72 8.67 -12.21
N SER A 159 -18.00 9.09 -11.19
CA SER A 159 -17.26 8.18 -10.32
C SER A 159 -18.21 7.31 -9.48
N LEU A 160 -17.73 6.16 -8.99
CA LEU A 160 -18.47 5.35 -8.03
C LEU A 160 -18.87 6.17 -6.80
N ARG A 161 -18.01 7.08 -6.31
CA ARG A 161 -18.35 8.04 -5.25
C ARG A 161 -19.58 8.88 -5.56
N GLN A 162 -19.64 9.47 -6.77
CA GLN A 162 -20.79 10.26 -7.23
C GLN A 162 -22.04 9.40 -7.47
N ILE A 163 -21.88 8.17 -7.96
CA ILE A 163 -23.00 7.24 -8.21
C ILE A 163 -23.69 6.83 -6.91
N VAL A 164 -22.93 6.60 -5.83
CA VAL A 164 -23.49 6.23 -4.51
C VAL A 164 -23.82 7.45 -3.63
N GLY A 165 -23.61 8.67 -4.10
CA GLY A 165 -23.92 9.89 -3.36
C GLY A 165 -23.01 10.19 -2.16
N LEU A 166 -21.74 9.75 -2.20
CA LEU A 166 -20.77 10.15 -1.17
C LEU A 166 -20.48 11.65 -1.26
N ALA A 167 -20.88 12.40 -0.24
CA ALA A 167 -20.49 13.79 -0.06
C ALA A 167 -18.94 13.90 -0.04
N PRO A 168 -18.33 14.85 -0.76
CA PRO A 168 -16.89 15.03 -0.70
C PRO A 168 -16.49 15.71 0.62
N THR A 169 -15.37 15.27 1.18
CA THR A 169 -14.78 15.74 2.44
C THR A 169 -14.20 17.15 2.28
N PHE A 170 -13.54 17.40 1.15
CA PHE A 170 -12.80 18.63 0.88
C PHE A 170 -13.58 19.47 -0.13
N GLN A 171 -14.50 20.30 0.34
CA GLN A 171 -15.31 21.20 -0.49
C GLN A 171 -15.24 22.63 0.05
N PRO A 172 -15.26 23.66 -0.80
CA PRO A 172 -15.32 25.05 -0.34
C PRO A 172 -16.46 25.26 0.67
N GLY A 173 -16.15 25.90 1.81
CA GLY A 173 -17.08 26.10 2.91
C GLY A 173 -17.29 24.90 3.84
N SER A 174 -16.64 23.75 3.62
CA SER A 174 -16.56 22.70 4.64
C SER A 174 -15.54 23.05 5.73
N SER A 175 -15.56 22.27 6.81
CA SER A 175 -14.62 22.38 7.93
C SER A 175 -13.71 21.17 8.02
N LEU A 176 -12.41 21.41 8.18
CA LEU A 176 -11.39 20.40 8.38
C LEU A 176 -10.94 20.42 9.84
N ALA A 177 -11.19 19.31 10.55
CA ALA A 177 -10.65 19.11 11.89
C ALA A 177 -9.14 18.85 11.81
N ALA A 178 -8.32 19.88 12.11
CA ALA A 178 -6.87 19.81 11.93
C ALA A 178 -6.23 18.75 12.84
N SER A 179 -6.70 18.70 14.09
CA SER A 179 -6.29 17.71 15.12
C SER A 179 -6.53 16.25 14.73
N LYS A 180 -7.40 15.98 13.75
CA LYS A 180 -7.72 14.64 13.23
C LYS A 180 -7.19 14.39 11.82
N THR A 181 -6.35 15.30 11.32
CA THR A 181 -5.83 15.27 9.95
C THR A 181 -4.30 15.22 9.96
N ALA A 182 -3.73 14.37 9.12
CA ALA A 182 -2.30 14.37 8.86
C ALA A 182 -1.98 14.57 7.37
N LEU A 183 -0.93 15.34 7.09
CA LEU A 183 -0.30 15.45 5.78
C LEU A 183 0.88 14.48 5.72
N LEU A 184 0.87 13.55 4.76
CA LEU A 184 1.97 12.66 4.46
C LEU A 184 2.72 13.17 3.23
N LEU A 185 3.97 13.57 3.43
CA LEU A 185 4.91 13.95 2.38
C LEU A 185 5.75 12.73 2.00
N ILE A 186 5.42 12.11 0.87
CA ILE A 186 5.91 10.77 0.48
C ILE A 186 7.10 10.87 -0.49
N ASP A 187 8.25 10.38 -0.04
CA ASP A 187 9.46 10.14 -0.84
C ASP A 187 9.95 11.39 -1.63
N TYR A 188 9.80 12.60 -1.07
CA TYR A 188 10.43 13.82 -1.61
C TYR A 188 11.95 13.78 -1.41
N GLN A 189 12.62 12.96 -2.23
CA GLN A 189 14.05 12.65 -2.15
C GLN A 189 14.78 13.01 -3.45
N GLN A 190 16.08 13.26 -3.34
CA GLN A 190 16.92 13.77 -4.42
C GLN A 190 17.07 12.79 -5.61
N GLU A 191 16.87 11.48 -5.38
CA GLU A 191 16.83 10.41 -6.39
C GLU A 191 15.84 10.70 -7.55
N TYR A 192 14.79 11.49 -7.29
CA TYR A 192 13.76 11.83 -8.27
C TYR A 192 14.09 13.04 -9.15
N ARG A 193 15.23 13.72 -8.93
CA ARG A 193 15.62 14.91 -9.70
C ARG A 193 16.48 14.60 -10.92
N GLN A 194 17.19 13.47 -10.91
CA GLN A 194 18.22 13.13 -11.89
C GLN A 194 18.28 11.61 -12.11
N GLY A 195 19.01 11.17 -13.14
CA GLY A 195 19.21 9.75 -13.42
C GLY A 195 17.94 9.01 -13.85
N PRO A 196 17.87 7.67 -13.67
CA PRO A 196 16.82 6.83 -14.26
C PRO A 196 15.43 6.97 -13.59
N LEU A 197 15.35 7.67 -12.45
CA LEU A 197 14.11 7.98 -11.75
C LEU A 197 13.71 9.46 -11.85
N ALA A 198 14.39 10.28 -12.66
CA ALA A 198 14.03 11.67 -12.88
C ALA A 198 12.55 11.82 -13.27
N LEU A 199 11.82 12.68 -12.55
CA LEU A 199 10.42 12.98 -12.81
C LEU A 199 10.34 14.32 -13.57
N PRO A 200 9.72 14.39 -14.78
CA PRO A 200 9.67 15.62 -15.56
C PRO A 200 9.11 16.84 -14.81
N ASP A 201 8.09 16.61 -13.96
CA ASP A 201 7.37 17.65 -13.23
C ASP A 201 7.84 17.83 -11.77
N GLU A 202 8.99 17.28 -11.38
CA GLU A 202 9.51 17.33 -9.99
C GLU A 202 9.52 18.75 -9.42
N ALA A 203 10.10 19.71 -10.14
CA ALA A 203 10.31 21.06 -9.64
C ALA A 203 8.97 21.81 -9.41
N THR A 204 7.96 21.53 -10.23
CA THR A 204 6.60 22.07 -10.07
C THR A 204 5.94 21.43 -8.85
N ALA A 205 5.97 20.09 -8.77
CA ALA A 205 5.35 19.35 -7.68
C ALA A 205 5.99 19.65 -6.30
N SER A 206 7.31 19.78 -6.21
CA SER A 206 8.00 20.15 -4.96
C SER A 206 7.79 21.62 -4.58
N ALA A 207 7.53 22.52 -5.54
CA ALA A 207 7.10 23.88 -5.25
C ALA A 207 5.70 23.93 -4.62
N VAL A 208 4.74 23.19 -5.15
CA VAL A 208 3.41 23.02 -4.52
C VAL A 208 3.54 22.35 -3.15
N ALA A 209 4.32 21.27 -3.04
CA ALA A 209 4.50 20.55 -1.79
C ALA A 209 5.02 21.44 -0.64
N ARG A 210 5.92 22.39 -0.94
CA ARG A 210 6.39 23.37 0.04
C ARG A 210 5.28 24.32 0.51
N ARG A 211 4.40 24.76 -0.39
CA ARG A 211 3.21 25.55 -0.03
C ARG A 211 2.21 24.73 0.79
N LEU A 212 1.91 23.52 0.36
CA LEU A 212 1.03 22.57 1.07
C LEU A 212 1.55 22.28 2.49
N ARG A 213 2.86 22.06 2.63
CA ARG A 213 3.51 21.90 3.94
C ARG A 213 3.32 23.14 4.82
N ALA A 214 3.61 24.34 4.29
CA ALA A 214 3.46 25.59 5.04
C ALA A 214 2.00 25.86 5.45
N TRP A 215 1.04 25.57 4.58
CA TRP A 215 -0.39 25.61 4.90
C TRP A 215 -0.75 24.62 6.01
N ALA A 216 -0.28 23.37 5.94
CA ALA A 216 -0.57 22.36 6.95
C ALA A 216 0.01 22.74 8.33
N GLU A 217 1.24 23.26 8.36
CA GLU A 217 1.88 23.78 9.57
C GLU A 217 1.08 24.96 10.17
N ALA A 218 0.66 25.92 9.34
CA ALA A 218 -0.15 27.06 9.77
C ALA A 218 -1.57 26.66 10.25
N ALA A 219 -2.14 25.61 9.66
CA ALA A 219 -3.44 25.05 10.02
C ALA A 219 -3.38 24.10 11.24
N GLY A 220 -2.20 23.80 11.79
CA GLY A 220 -2.05 22.83 12.88
C GLY A 220 -2.30 21.36 12.47
N VAL A 221 -2.25 21.06 11.17
CA VAL A 221 -2.35 19.70 10.63
C VAL A 221 -1.04 18.94 10.91
N THR A 222 -1.13 17.68 11.32
CA THR A 222 0.06 16.88 11.66
C THR A 222 0.88 16.57 10.39
N VAL A 223 2.12 17.05 10.29
CA VAL A 223 3.00 16.77 9.14
C VAL A 223 3.89 15.56 9.42
N ILE A 224 3.80 14.54 8.57
CA ILE A 224 4.58 13.31 8.60
C ILE A 224 5.36 13.18 7.31
N HIS A 225 6.67 13.00 7.42
CA HIS A 225 7.56 12.76 6.30
C HIS A 225 7.77 11.27 6.11
N VAL A 226 7.83 10.82 4.86
CA VAL A 226 8.14 9.44 4.52
C VAL A 226 9.31 9.42 3.55
N GLN A 227 10.29 8.55 3.81
CA GLN A 227 11.44 8.32 2.93
C GLN A 227 11.56 6.85 2.58
N HIS A 228 11.85 6.57 1.30
CA HIS A 228 12.32 5.27 0.89
C HIS A 228 13.81 5.13 1.26
N ARG A 229 14.18 4.10 2.02
CA ARG A 229 15.58 3.78 2.33
C ARG A 229 15.83 2.28 2.23
N VAL A 230 16.80 1.89 1.41
CA VAL A 230 17.28 0.51 1.26
C VAL A 230 18.76 0.42 1.69
N PRO A 231 19.33 -0.78 1.92
CA PRO A 231 20.69 -0.90 2.43
C PRO A 231 21.75 -0.16 1.60
N ALA A 232 22.79 0.34 2.27
CA ALA A 232 23.92 0.99 1.63
C ALA A 232 24.52 0.12 0.51
N GLY A 233 24.96 0.76 -0.58
CA GLY A 233 25.42 0.07 -1.80
C GLY A 233 24.32 -0.41 -2.75
N SER A 234 23.04 -0.19 -2.44
CA SER A 234 21.95 -0.37 -3.40
C SER A 234 22.04 0.63 -4.57
N LEU A 235 21.37 0.33 -5.69
CA LEU A 235 21.41 1.18 -6.89
C LEU A 235 20.63 2.50 -6.77
N LEU A 236 19.59 2.53 -5.94
CA LEU A 236 18.62 3.62 -5.78
C LEU A 236 18.20 3.65 -4.31
N PHE A 237 18.01 4.84 -3.71
CA PHE A 237 17.61 5.04 -2.31
C PHE A 237 18.53 4.35 -1.27
N ALA A 238 19.79 4.10 -1.65
CA ALA A 238 20.77 3.49 -0.75
C ALA A 238 21.06 4.38 0.45
N ASP A 239 21.05 3.79 1.64
CA ASP A 239 21.32 4.52 2.87
C ASP A 239 22.72 5.17 2.83
N GLY A 240 22.80 6.44 3.21
CA GLY A 240 23.99 7.29 3.07
C GLY A 240 24.28 7.81 1.66
N SER A 241 23.44 7.55 0.64
CA SER A 241 23.63 8.13 -0.70
C SER A 241 23.05 9.55 -0.80
N PRO A 242 23.60 10.42 -1.66
CA PRO A 242 23.00 11.73 -1.94
C PRO A 242 21.59 11.68 -2.52
N GLY A 243 21.21 10.57 -3.17
CA GLY A 243 19.87 10.36 -3.74
C GLY A 243 18.81 10.05 -2.66
N ALA A 244 19.21 9.36 -1.59
CA ALA A 244 18.32 9.04 -0.47
C ALA A 244 17.96 10.25 0.41
N GLU A 245 18.68 11.36 0.30
CA GLU A 245 18.44 12.55 1.12
C GLU A 245 17.21 13.34 0.64
N PRO A 246 16.45 13.98 1.57
CA PRO A 246 15.24 14.72 1.25
C PRO A 246 15.51 16.00 0.46
N LEU A 247 14.50 16.47 -0.26
CA LEU A 247 14.57 17.72 -1.03
C LEU A 247 14.70 18.95 -0.12
N PRO A 248 15.49 19.97 -0.50
CA PRO A 248 15.57 21.25 0.22
C PRO A 248 14.20 21.92 0.40
N GLY A 249 13.87 22.24 1.65
CA GLY A 249 12.57 22.79 2.07
C GLY A 249 11.48 21.74 2.35
N LEU A 250 11.74 20.46 2.06
CA LEU A 250 10.85 19.32 2.34
C LEU A 250 11.49 18.27 3.25
N ALA A 251 12.63 18.57 3.87
CA ALA A 251 13.15 17.81 5.00
C ALA A 251 12.28 18.01 6.25
N PRO A 252 12.18 17.01 7.14
CA PRO A 252 11.48 17.15 8.42
C PRO A 252 12.10 18.24 9.29
N ALA A 253 11.26 19.13 9.82
CA ALA A 253 11.65 20.08 10.84
C ALA A 253 11.79 19.38 12.22
N SER A 254 12.42 20.05 13.18
CA SER A 254 12.51 19.56 14.56
C SER A 254 11.11 19.25 15.12
N GLY A 255 10.95 18.06 15.70
CA GLY A 255 9.66 17.55 16.21
C GLY A 255 8.71 16.94 15.17
N GLN A 256 9.01 17.05 13.87
CA GLN A 256 8.22 16.36 12.84
C GLN A 256 8.62 14.88 12.72
N SER A 257 7.63 14.03 12.46
CA SER A 257 7.84 12.59 12.35
C SER A 257 8.42 12.21 11.00
N LEU A 258 9.42 11.31 11.00
CA LEU A 258 10.00 10.71 9.79
C LEU A 258 9.81 9.18 9.82
N ILE A 259 9.11 8.65 8.82
CA ILE A 259 8.95 7.21 8.59
C ILE A 259 9.90 6.77 7.48
N SER A 260 10.77 5.81 7.77
CA SER A 260 11.55 5.11 6.73
C SER A 260 10.81 3.86 6.26
N LYS A 261 10.75 3.63 4.95
CA LYS A 261 10.12 2.45 4.34
C LYS A 261 10.99 1.79 3.27
N ARG A 262 10.71 0.52 2.99
CA ARG A 262 11.39 -0.33 1.98
C ARG A 262 10.47 -0.82 0.87
N LEU A 263 9.18 -0.56 0.98
CA LEU A 263 8.14 -0.98 0.04
C LEU A 263 7.33 0.24 -0.43
N PRO A 264 6.54 0.12 -1.52
CA PRO A 264 5.77 1.25 -2.03
C PRO A 264 4.81 1.86 -1.00
N SER A 265 3.97 1.04 -0.36
CA SER A 265 3.06 1.48 0.69
C SER A 265 3.80 1.91 1.95
N SER A 266 3.44 3.09 2.45
CA SER A 266 4.02 3.68 3.66
C SER A 266 3.58 2.99 4.95
N PHE A 267 2.62 2.07 4.89
CA PHE A 267 2.12 1.30 6.04
C PHE A 267 2.78 -0.07 6.22
N VAL A 268 3.44 -0.62 5.20
CA VAL A 268 3.92 -2.01 5.24
C VAL A 268 5.29 -2.06 5.91
N SER A 269 5.37 -2.76 7.04
CA SER A 269 6.57 -2.90 7.87
C SER A 269 7.13 -1.55 8.36
N THR A 270 6.24 -0.62 8.73
CA THR A 270 6.57 0.69 9.33
C THR A 270 5.73 0.95 10.59
N GLY A 271 6.13 1.92 11.40
CA GLY A 271 5.34 2.42 12.54
C GLY A 271 4.18 3.37 12.16
N LEU A 272 3.91 3.61 10.87
CA LEU A 272 2.96 4.65 10.44
C LEU A 272 1.53 4.42 10.96
N ALA A 273 1.07 3.16 10.97
CA ALA A 273 -0.28 2.84 11.43
C ALA A 273 -0.47 3.11 12.94
N GLU A 274 0.54 2.76 13.74
CA GLU A 274 0.55 2.97 15.19
C GLU A 274 0.63 4.45 15.52
N LEU A 275 1.51 5.19 14.82
CA LEU A 275 1.65 6.64 14.95
C LEU A 275 0.32 7.36 14.66
N LEU A 276 -0.28 7.11 13.49
CA LEU A 276 -1.56 7.72 13.10
C LEU A 276 -2.70 7.36 14.06
N HIS A 277 -2.74 6.12 14.56
CA HIS A 277 -3.73 5.69 15.54
C HIS A 277 -3.54 6.41 16.89
N SER A 278 -2.30 6.48 17.39
CA SER A 278 -1.98 7.14 18.67
C SER A 278 -2.28 8.65 18.65
N ALA A 279 -2.14 9.29 17.48
CA ALA A 279 -2.47 10.69 17.25
C ALA A 279 -3.97 10.93 16.94
N GLY A 280 -4.82 9.90 16.94
CA GLY A 280 -6.27 10.04 16.70
C GLY A 280 -6.63 10.49 15.27
N ILE A 281 -5.76 10.23 14.30
CA ILE A 281 -5.95 10.69 12.92
C ILE A 281 -7.04 9.87 12.21
N GLU A 282 -7.94 10.56 11.52
CA GLU A 282 -9.02 9.97 10.71
C GLU A 282 -8.89 10.34 9.22
N THR A 283 -8.17 11.42 8.92
CA THR A 283 -8.04 11.99 7.57
C THR A 283 -6.57 12.09 7.17
N LEU A 284 -6.23 11.62 5.98
CA LEU A 284 -4.89 11.68 5.41
C LEU A 284 -4.91 12.48 4.12
N LEU A 285 -4.11 13.55 4.08
CA LEU A 285 -3.73 14.25 2.86
C LEU A 285 -2.41 13.65 2.38
N LEU A 286 -2.37 13.17 1.14
CA LEU A 286 -1.19 12.55 0.54
C LEU A 286 -0.62 13.45 -0.56
N ALA A 287 0.70 13.63 -0.53
CA ALA A 287 1.44 14.32 -1.58
C ALA A 287 2.81 13.65 -1.75
N GLY A 288 3.33 13.56 -2.97
CA GLY A 288 4.70 13.09 -3.22
C GLY A 288 4.86 12.13 -4.39
N TYR A 289 5.89 11.28 -4.28
CA TYR A 289 6.43 10.53 -5.41
C TYR A 289 6.43 9.02 -5.16
N MET A 290 6.23 8.16 -6.16
CA MET A 290 5.65 8.45 -7.49
C MET A 290 4.14 8.21 -7.45
N THR A 291 3.37 8.98 -8.21
CA THR A 291 1.90 8.86 -8.28
C THR A 291 1.44 7.40 -8.48
N HIS A 292 1.99 6.68 -9.46
CA HIS A 292 1.62 5.29 -9.78
C HIS A 292 2.17 4.21 -8.82
N ASN A 293 3.02 4.58 -7.85
CA ASN A 293 3.73 3.61 -7.02
C ASN A 293 3.46 3.88 -5.54
N CYS A 294 4.34 4.66 -4.88
CA CYS A 294 4.27 4.86 -3.44
C CYS A 294 3.00 5.60 -2.99
N VAL A 295 2.52 6.57 -3.79
CA VAL A 295 1.29 7.32 -3.50
C VAL A 295 0.07 6.42 -3.70
N ASP A 296 -0.09 5.76 -4.86
CA ASP A 296 -1.19 4.81 -5.12
C ASP A 296 -1.27 3.68 -4.07
N ALA A 297 -0.13 3.05 -3.76
CA ALA A 297 -0.07 1.98 -2.76
C ALA A 297 -0.44 2.48 -1.36
N THR A 298 0.07 3.65 -0.94
CA THR A 298 -0.27 4.25 0.35
C THR A 298 -1.74 4.68 0.42
N ALA A 299 -2.30 5.23 -0.68
CA ALA A 299 -3.69 5.64 -0.76
C ALA A 299 -4.66 4.44 -0.63
N ARG A 300 -4.36 3.32 -1.31
CA ARG A 300 -5.15 2.09 -1.21
C ARG A 300 -5.09 1.49 0.19
N ASP A 301 -3.91 1.42 0.79
CA ASP A 301 -3.77 0.90 2.16
C ASP A 301 -4.44 1.81 3.20
N ALA A 302 -4.32 3.13 3.06
CA ALA A 302 -5.05 4.09 3.89
C ALA A 302 -6.57 3.88 3.80
N PHE A 303 -7.10 3.78 2.58
CA PHE A 303 -8.51 3.54 2.35
C PHE A 303 -8.98 2.20 2.96
N HIS A 304 -8.24 1.10 2.79
CA HIS A 304 -8.58 -0.19 3.39
C HIS A 304 -8.51 -0.19 4.93
N ARG A 305 -7.74 0.74 5.52
CA ARG A 305 -7.67 0.96 6.98
C ARG A 305 -8.76 1.90 7.51
N GLY A 306 -9.61 2.45 6.63
CA GLY A 306 -10.75 3.28 7.00
C GLY A 306 -10.47 4.79 7.08
N TYR A 307 -9.29 5.25 6.68
CA TYR A 307 -9.00 6.69 6.62
C TYR A 307 -9.78 7.38 5.49
N ARG A 308 -10.17 8.64 5.72
CA ARG A 308 -10.56 9.56 4.63
C ARG A 308 -9.29 10.01 3.90
N VAL A 309 -9.18 9.73 2.61
CA VAL A 309 -7.97 10.02 1.83
C VAL A 309 -8.21 11.16 0.85
N GLY A 310 -7.41 12.22 0.95
CA GLY A 310 -7.25 13.25 -0.08
C GLY A 310 -5.87 13.11 -0.73
N ILE A 311 -5.77 13.34 -2.05
CA ILE A 311 -4.50 13.36 -2.79
C ILE A 311 -4.35 14.73 -3.43
N VAL A 312 -3.28 15.44 -3.05
CA VAL A 312 -2.97 16.77 -3.59
C VAL A 312 -2.24 16.57 -4.92
N ALA A 313 -2.99 16.65 -6.02
CA ALA A 313 -2.56 16.17 -7.33
C ALA A 313 -1.34 16.94 -7.87
N ASP A 314 -1.42 18.25 -7.78
CA ASP A 314 -0.39 19.23 -8.18
C ASP A 314 0.90 19.14 -7.35
N ALA A 315 0.84 18.52 -6.16
CA ALA A 315 2.01 18.19 -5.34
C ALA A 315 2.60 16.80 -5.64
N CYS A 316 1.98 15.99 -6.51
CA CYS A 316 2.45 14.66 -6.87
C CYS A 316 3.10 14.65 -8.27
N ALA A 317 4.09 13.79 -8.49
CA ALA A 317 4.73 13.62 -9.81
C ALA A 317 5.02 12.16 -10.15
N THR A 318 5.27 11.91 -11.43
CA THR A 318 5.61 10.59 -11.95
C THR A 318 6.48 10.68 -13.20
N ARG A 319 6.81 9.54 -13.82
CA ARG A 319 7.66 9.44 -15.01
C ARG A 319 7.01 8.58 -16.09
N ASP A 320 7.56 8.66 -17.29
CA ASP A 320 7.23 7.79 -18.42
C ASP A 320 7.42 6.31 -18.06
N LEU A 321 6.49 5.46 -18.51
CA LEU A 321 6.52 4.01 -18.26
C LEU A 321 6.34 3.20 -19.55
N PRO A 322 6.98 2.00 -19.66
CA PRO A 322 6.68 1.07 -20.74
C PRO A 322 5.27 0.50 -20.57
N GLY A 323 4.40 0.78 -21.55
CA GLY A 323 3.08 0.18 -21.66
C GLY A 323 3.11 -1.23 -22.25
N VAL A 324 1.93 -1.84 -22.33
CA VAL A 324 1.75 -3.17 -22.97
C VAL A 324 2.20 -3.10 -24.42
N GLY A 325 3.09 -4.00 -24.83
CA GLY A 325 3.68 -4.00 -26.17
C GLY A 325 4.90 -3.08 -26.33
N GLY A 326 5.41 -2.46 -25.24
CA GLY A 326 6.65 -1.69 -25.23
C GLY A 326 6.51 -0.23 -25.67
N ALA A 327 5.31 0.24 -26.04
CA ALA A 327 5.07 1.65 -26.30
C ALA A 327 5.13 2.46 -24.99
N THR A 328 5.84 3.58 -24.99
CA THR A 328 5.90 4.49 -23.83
C THR A 328 4.54 5.13 -23.58
N ILE A 329 4.08 5.07 -22.32
CA ILE A 329 2.98 5.86 -21.78
C ILE A 329 3.62 7.05 -21.05
N SER A 330 3.24 8.28 -21.38
CA SER A 330 3.89 9.47 -20.82
C SER A 330 3.58 9.67 -19.34
N ALA A 331 4.44 10.37 -18.62
CA ALA A 331 4.25 10.73 -17.21
C ALA A 331 2.87 11.33 -16.95
N ALA A 332 2.42 12.27 -17.78
CA ALA A 332 1.10 12.88 -17.70
C ALA A 332 -0.05 11.88 -17.88
N GLN A 333 0.07 10.93 -18.83
CA GLN A 333 -0.92 9.87 -19.02
C GLN A 333 -0.97 8.89 -17.84
N VAL A 334 0.20 8.48 -17.32
CA VAL A 334 0.32 7.62 -16.13
C VAL A 334 -0.30 8.30 -14.91
N HIS A 335 0.05 9.55 -14.66
CA HIS A 335 -0.44 10.36 -13.55
C HIS A 335 -1.97 10.52 -13.62
N ALA A 336 -2.50 10.97 -14.75
CA ALA A 336 -3.94 11.16 -14.94
C ALA A 336 -4.74 9.86 -14.80
N ALA A 337 -4.26 8.74 -15.37
CA ALA A 337 -4.94 7.46 -15.28
C ALA A 337 -4.99 6.92 -13.84
N VAL A 338 -3.91 7.07 -13.08
CA VAL A 338 -3.85 6.65 -11.66
C VAL A 338 -4.75 7.53 -10.79
N LEU A 339 -4.68 8.85 -10.93
CA LEU A 339 -5.55 9.76 -10.17
C LEU A 339 -7.03 9.55 -10.51
N ALA A 340 -7.38 9.29 -11.77
CA ALA A 340 -8.75 8.92 -12.14
C ALA A 340 -9.20 7.61 -11.46
N GLY A 341 -8.35 6.57 -11.45
CA GLY A 341 -8.64 5.29 -10.80
C GLY A 341 -8.71 5.37 -9.27
N LEU A 342 -7.95 6.27 -8.64
CA LEU A 342 -8.03 6.55 -7.20
C LEU A 342 -9.27 7.40 -6.88
N GLY A 343 -9.51 8.46 -7.65
CA GLY A 343 -10.65 9.37 -7.52
C GLY A 343 -12.01 8.72 -7.76
N ASP A 344 -12.05 7.59 -8.49
CA ASP A 344 -13.29 6.84 -8.70
C ASP A 344 -13.90 6.34 -7.38
N ARG A 345 -13.06 5.85 -6.44
CA ARG A 345 -13.52 5.18 -5.21
C ARG A 345 -12.66 5.35 -3.97
N ILE A 346 -11.34 5.43 -4.12
CA ILE A 346 -10.35 5.27 -3.03
C ILE A 346 -10.11 6.59 -2.30
N ALA A 347 -9.89 7.67 -3.05
CA ALA A 347 -9.51 8.97 -2.52
C ALA A 347 -10.35 10.10 -3.15
N GLU A 348 -10.24 11.29 -2.59
CA GLU A 348 -10.63 12.54 -3.25
C GLU A 348 -9.38 13.16 -3.87
N ILE A 349 -9.47 13.54 -5.14
CA ILE A 349 -8.39 14.29 -5.80
C ILE A 349 -8.66 15.76 -5.52
N VAL A 350 -7.71 16.44 -4.88
CA VAL A 350 -7.88 17.79 -4.36
C VAL A 350 -6.79 18.72 -4.89
N GLU A 351 -7.18 19.97 -5.14
CA GLU A 351 -6.25 21.06 -5.45
C GLU A 351 -5.84 21.77 -4.15
N LEU A 352 -4.60 22.23 -4.04
CA LEU A 352 -4.15 23.00 -2.87
C LEU A 352 -5.06 24.21 -2.58
N ALA A 353 -5.51 24.91 -3.63
CA ALA A 353 -6.42 26.06 -3.49
C ALA A 353 -7.79 25.70 -2.84
N THR A 354 -8.23 24.44 -2.95
CA THR A 354 -9.45 23.98 -2.26
C THR A 354 -9.19 23.80 -0.76
N LEU A 355 -8.01 23.32 -0.38
CA LEU A 355 -7.58 23.19 1.02
C LEU A 355 -7.34 24.56 1.67
N GLU A 356 -6.72 25.49 0.94
CA GLU A 356 -6.52 26.90 1.34
C GLU A 356 -7.86 27.63 1.59
N ALA A 357 -8.97 27.17 1.00
CA ALA A 357 -10.31 27.73 1.17
C ALA A 357 -11.18 27.02 2.23
N LEU A 358 -10.66 26.04 2.97
CA LEU A 358 -11.39 25.36 4.05
C LEU A 358 -11.38 26.17 5.34
N SER A 359 -12.46 26.07 6.12
CA SER A 359 -12.43 26.48 7.53
C SER A 359 -11.69 25.42 8.35
N ILE A 360 -10.80 25.85 9.25
CA ILE A 360 -10.04 24.96 10.13
C ILE A 360 -10.71 24.93 11.51
N ALA A 361 -10.86 23.73 12.09
CA ALA A 361 -11.48 23.49 13.40
C ALA A 361 -10.64 22.53 14.27
#